data_AF-A0A965PSI2-F1
#
_entry.id   AF-A0A965PSI2-F1
#
_cell.length_a   1.000
_cell.length_b   1.000
_cell.length_c   1.000
_cell.angle_alpha   90.00
_cell.angle_beta   90.00
_cell.angle_gamma   90.00
#
_symmetry.space_group_name_H-M   'P 1'
#
loop_
_entity.id
_entity.type
_entity.pdbx_description
1 polymer ?
#
loop_
_entity_poly.entity_id
_entity_poly.type
_entity_poly.pdbx_seq_one_letter_code
_entity_poly.pdbx_strand_id
1 'polypeptide(L)'
;MAPGSDMSYITAMKIKTGLVVLAMASRCMAGDIEDFVGGVYGESGVKVAPDMVITADGPIIDDGTGFITPNGYYGQNGDVTWGERGIVTQDKDLFYGSTTGISVGEAYFDNEGNTVFVIGDGITIKP
;
A
#
# COMPACT_ATOMS: atom_id res chain seq x y z
N MET A 1 7.68 -43.72 37.91
CA MET A 1 8.31 -42.91 36.85
C MET A 1 7.46 -41.66 36.67
N ALA A 2 7.95 -40.50 37.12
CA ALA A 2 7.60 -39.19 36.57
C ALA A 2 8.48 -38.93 35.32
N PRO A 3 8.27 -37.91 34.46
CA PRO A 3 7.46 -36.69 34.63
C PRO A 3 6.50 -36.38 33.47
N GLY A 4 5.51 -35.49 33.65
CA GLY A 4 5.56 -34.09 33.18
C GLY A 4 4.82 -33.99 31.82
N SER A 5 3.90 -33.07 31.57
CA SER A 5 4.08 -31.63 31.69
C SER A 5 2.76 -30.93 31.36
N ASP A 6 2.54 -29.83 32.07
CA ASP A 6 1.68 -28.72 31.68
C ASP A 6 1.83 -28.36 30.20
N MET A 7 0.75 -27.92 29.56
CA MET A 7 0.68 -26.62 28.87
C MET A 7 -0.39 -26.60 27.77
N SER A 8 -1.33 -25.68 27.98
CA SER A 8 -1.67 -24.65 27.00
C SER A 8 -2.36 -25.10 25.71
N TYR A 9 -3.70 -25.10 25.74
CA TYR A 9 -4.56 -25.06 24.55
C TYR A 9 -4.47 -23.74 23.75
N ILE A 10 -3.39 -22.96 23.92
CA ILE A 10 -3.11 -21.74 23.14
C ILE A 10 -2.38 -22.08 21.82
N THR A 11 -2.06 -23.36 21.58
CA THR A 11 -1.41 -23.89 20.36
C THR A 11 -2.35 -23.93 19.14
N ALA A 12 -3.08 -22.85 18.88
CA ALA A 12 -3.80 -22.66 17.62
C ALA A 12 -3.81 -21.19 17.11
N MET A 13 -3.16 -20.25 17.81
CA MET A 13 -2.77 -18.99 17.16
C MET A 13 -1.48 -19.24 16.40
N LYS A 14 -1.67 -19.67 15.14
CA LYS A 14 -0.64 -19.62 14.09
C LYS A 14 0.15 -18.33 14.26
N ILE A 15 1.45 -18.52 14.40
CA ILE A 15 2.52 -17.55 14.14
C ILE A 15 2.15 -16.76 12.87
N LYS A 16 1.48 -15.62 13.05
CA LYS A 16 1.23 -14.60 12.03
C LYS A 16 1.64 -13.22 12.55
N THR A 17 2.50 -13.19 13.57
CA THR A 17 3.20 -11.99 13.99
C THR A 17 4.55 -12.01 13.30
N GLY A 18 4.53 -11.78 11.98
CA GLY A 18 5.73 -11.47 11.22
C GLY A 18 6.26 -10.14 11.73
N LEU A 19 7.31 -10.19 12.55
CA LEU A 19 8.09 -9.04 12.96
C LEU A 19 8.77 -8.46 11.71
N VAL A 20 8.13 -7.49 11.04
CA VAL A 20 8.76 -6.70 9.99
C VAL A 20 9.42 -5.50 10.67
N VAL A 21 10.71 -5.63 10.95
CA VAL A 21 11.58 -4.49 11.26
C VAL A 21 12.42 -4.25 10.02
N LEU A 22 12.16 -3.14 9.32
CA LEU A 22 12.97 -2.75 8.17
C LEU A 22 13.17 -1.23 8.16
N ALA A 23 14.40 -0.84 7.87
CA ALA A 23 14.93 0.51 8.05
C ALA A 23 14.18 1.55 7.21
N MET A 24 13.58 2.53 7.88
CA MET A 24 12.81 3.61 7.24
C MET A 24 13.77 4.68 6.71
N ALA A 25 13.88 4.76 5.39
CA ALA A 25 14.51 5.90 4.72
C ALA A 25 13.41 6.92 4.42
N SER A 26 13.33 7.94 5.27
CA SER A 26 12.32 8.99 5.28
C SER A 26 12.10 9.64 3.90
N ARG A 27 10.95 9.40 3.27
CA ARG A 27 10.42 10.27 2.21
C ARG A 27 9.25 11.06 2.79
N CYS A 28 9.49 12.35 3.05
CA CYS A 28 8.49 13.29 3.54
C CYS A 28 8.06 14.14 2.34
N MET A 29 7.01 13.73 1.64
CA MET A 29 6.27 14.56 0.68
C MET A 29 4.83 14.03 0.60
N ALA A 30 3.87 14.94 0.40
CA ALA A 30 2.47 14.61 0.14
C ALA A 30 2.36 13.53 -0.94
N GLY A 31 1.49 12.54 -0.69
CA GLY A 31 1.46 11.24 -1.35
C GLY A 31 1.53 11.31 -2.87
N ASP A 32 2.63 10.79 -3.42
CA ASP A 32 2.85 10.60 -4.85
C ASP A 32 1.83 9.59 -5.39
N ILE A 33 1.60 9.59 -6.71
CA ILE A 33 0.63 8.67 -7.33
C ILE A 33 0.96 7.20 -7.04
N GLU A 34 2.24 6.85 -6.85
CA GLU A 34 2.69 5.52 -6.43
C GLU A 34 2.14 5.12 -5.06
N ASP A 35 2.18 6.04 -4.10
CA ASP A 35 1.67 5.80 -2.74
C ASP A 35 0.17 5.61 -2.75
N PHE A 36 -0.55 6.35 -3.59
CA PHE A 36 -1.96 6.10 -3.81
C PHE A 36 -2.20 4.70 -4.40
N VAL A 37 -1.53 4.35 -5.51
CA VAL A 37 -1.78 3.08 -6.20
C VAL A 37 -1.46 1.88 -5.33
N GLY A 38 -0.30 1.89 -4.66
CA GLY A 38 0.14 0.77 -3.84
C GLY A 38 -0.50 0.76 -2.44
N GLY A 39 -0.59 1.91 -1.78
CA GLY A 39 -1.00 2.00 -0.38
C GLY A 39 -2.51 2.17 -0.17
N VAL A 40 -3.21 2.83 -1.09
CA VAL A 40 -4.65 3.14 -0.97
C VAL A 40 -5.49 2.25 -1.88
N TYR A 41 -5.15 2.24 -3.17
CA TYR A 41 -5.89 1.47 -4.17
C TYR A 41 -5.58 -0.03 -4.05
N GLY A 42 -4.34 -0.37 -3.68
CA GLY A 42 -3.91 -1.73 -3.35
C GLY A 42 -3.66 -2.59 -4.58
N GLU A 43 -3.20 -1.98 -5.67
CA GLU A 43 -2.89 -2.68 -6.92
C GLU A 43 -1.43 -2.48 -7.33
N SER A 44 -0.93 -3.43 -8.12
CA SER A 44 0.38 -3.25 -8.76
C SER A 44 0.23 -2.40 -10.02
N GLY A 45 1.23 -1.57 -10.30
CA GLY A 45 1.18 -0.65 -11.41
C GLY A 45 2.53 -0.24 -11.97
N VAL A 46 2.49 0.33 -13.17
CA VAL A 46 3.65 0.92 -13.83
C VAL A 46 3.38 2.40 -14.04
N LYS A 47 4.21 3.27 -13.45
CA LYS A 47 4.15 4.71 -13.73
C LYS A 47 4.67 4.95 -15.15
N VAL A 48 3.83 5.56 -15.97
CA VAL A 48 4.14 5.85 -17.38
C VAL A 48 4.31 7.35 -17.62
N ALA A 49 3.77 8.17 -16.73
CA ALA A 49 3.92 9.62 -16.71
C ALA A 49 3.93 10.11 -15.25
N PRO A 50 4.38 11.35 -14.98
CA PRO A 50 4.38 11.90 -13.62
C PRO A 50 3.02 11.83 -12.90
N ASP A 51 1.94 11.91 -13.67
CA ASP A 51 0.55 11.95 -13.25
C ASP A 51 -0.25 10.69 -13.64
N MET A 52 0.42 9.62 -14.12
CA MET A 52 -0.29 8.43 -14.62
C MET A 52 0.42 7.12 -14.31
N VAL A 53 -0.35 6.17 -13.78
CA VAL A 53 0.04 4.79 -13.53
C VAL A 53 -0.92 3.84 -14.27
N ILE A 54 -0.40 2.84 -14.96
CA ILE A 54 -1.21 1.77 -15.57
C ILE A 54 -1.21 0.56 -14.63
N THR A 55 -2.39 0.13 -14.19
CA THR A 55 -2.60 -1.10 -13.43
C THR A 55 -3.24 -2.17 -14.31
N ALA A 56 -3.47 -3.37 -13.75
CA ALA A 56 -4.18 -4.44 -14.46
C ALA A 56 -5.63 -4.06 -14.78
N ASP A 57 -6.27 -3.23 -13.95
CA ASP A 57 -7.66 -2.81 -14.11
C ASP A 57 -7.80 -1.61 -15.05
N GLY A 58 -6.73 -0.86 -15.27
CA GLY A 58 -6.70 0.27 -16.21
C GLY A 58 -5.80 1.42 -15.74
N PRO A 59 -5.87 2.57 -16.43
CA PRO A 59 -5.08 3.72 -16.06
C PRO A 59 -5.66 4.40 -14.81
N ILE A 60 -4.75 4.84 -13.96
CA ILE A 60 -4.99 5.73 -12.82
C ILE A 60 -4.31 7.05 -13.14
N ILE A 61 -5.04 8.15 -12.94
CA ILE A 61 -4.59 9.51 -13.28
C ILE A 61 -4.71 10.38 -12.04
N ASP A 62 -3.65 11.10 -11.70
CA ASP A 62 -3.65 12.18 -10.71
C ASP A 62 -4.03 13.50 -11.40
N ASP A 63 -5.14 14.11 -10.99
CA ASP A 63 -5.62 15.39 -11.54
C ASP A 63 -5.23 16.61 -10.68
N GLY A 64 -4.42 16.40 -9.64
CA GLY A 64 -3.98 17.40 -8.67
C GLY A 64 -4.98 17.71 -7.56
N THR A 65 -6.21 17.20 -7.64
CA THR A 65 -7.23 17.25 -6.57
C THR A 65 -7.55 15.86 -6.02
N GLY A 66 -7.22 14.81 -6.77
CA GLY A 66 -7.40 13.43 -6.40
C GLY A 66 -7.05 12.50 -7.56
N PHE A 67 -7.61 11.30 -7.52
CA PHE A 67 -7.25 10.21 -8.42
C PHE A 67 -8.46 9.69 -9.18
N ILE A 68 -8.36 9.69 -10.50
CA ILE A 68 -9.32 9.05 -11.40
C ILE A 68 -8.87 7.60 -11.58
N THR A 69 -9.71 6.65 -11.16
CA THR A 69 -9.44 5.21 -11.29
C THR A 69 -10.53 4.53 -12.12
N PRO A 70 -10.29 3.31 -12.65
CA PRO A 70 -11.31 2.51 -13.31
C PRO A 70 -12.54 2.24 -12.42
N ASN A 71 -12.36 2.21 -11.10
CA ASN A 71 -13.42 1.93 -10.13
C ASN A 71 -14.13 3.19 -9.61
N GLY A 72 -13.63 4.38 -9.97
CA GLY A 72 -14.23 5.65 -9.57
C GLY A 72 -13.21 6.69 -9.13
N TYR A 73 -13.72 7.82 -8.67
CA TYR A 73 -12.90 8.95 -8.23
C TYR A 73 -12.56 8.85 -6.74
N TYR A 74 -11.30 9.10 -6.41
CA TYR A 74 -10.80 9.21 -5.04
C TYR A 74 -10.40 10.66 -4.79
N GLY A 75 -10.96 11.28 -3.75
CA GLY A 75 -10.54 12.62 -3.34
C GLY A 75 -9.34 12.58 -2.41
N GLN A 76 -8.44 13.56 -2.52
CA GLN A 76 -7.29 13.70 -1.64
C GLN A 76 -7.29 15.08 -0.97
N ASN A 77 -6.91 15.12 0.30
CA ASN A 77 -6.63 16.36 1.02
C ASN A 77 -5.49 16.13 2.01
N GLY A 78 -4.30 16.63 1.65
CA GLY A 78 -3.07 16.33 2.38
C GLY A 78 -2.83 14.82 2.39
N ASP A 79 -2.63 14.26 3.59
CA ASP A 79 -2.33 12.84 3.76
C ASP A 79 -3.58 11.96 3.86
N VAL A 80 -4.78 12.50 3.61
CA VAL A 80 -6.04 11.76 3.69
C VAL A 80 -6.61 11.58 2.30
N THR A 81 -6.87 10.32 1.94
CA THR A 81 -7.56 9.94 0.70
C THR A 81 -8.88 9.26 1.04
N TRP A 82 -9.95 9.58 0.31
CA TRP A 82 -11.26 8.95 0.46
C TRP A 82 -11.83 8.53 -0.90
N GLY A 83 -12.49 7.38 -0.92
CA GLY A 83 -13.16 6.87 -2.11
C GLY A 83 -13.96 5.61 -1.83
N GLU A 84 -14.13 4.78 -2.85
CA GLU A 84 -14.96 3.57 -2.76
C GLU A 84 -14.47 2.58 -1.70
N ARG A 85 -13.14 2.47 -1.52
CA ARG A 85 -12.50 1.60 -0.51
C ARG A 85 -12.49 2.20 0.90
N GLY A 86 -13.16 3.34 1.09
CA GLY A 86 -13.23 4.07 2.34
C GLY A 86 -12.17 5.16 2.46
N ILE A 87 -11.90 5.55 3.71
CA ILE A 87 -10.95 6.60 4.07
C ILE A 87 -9.63 5.95 4.49
N VAL A 88 -8.52 6.43 3.94
CA VAL A 88 -7.15 6.03 4.28
C VAL A 88 -6.34 7.28 4.60
N THR A 89 -5.63 7.25 5.71
CA THR A 89 -4.66 8.27 6.11
C THR A 89 -3.26 7.69 5.94
N GLN A 90 -2.38 8.48 5.34
CA GLN A 90 -0.96 8.20 5.21
C GLN A 90 -0.18 8.93 6.31
N ASP A 91 0.76 8.27 6.96
CA ASP A 91 1.83 8.89 7.75
C ASP A 91 3.16 8.28 7.30
N LYS A 92 3.83 9.00 6.40
CA LYS A 92 5.06 8.54 5.73
C LYS A 92 4.81 7.20 5.03
N ASP A 93 5.47 6.15 5.51
CA ASP A 93 5.40 4.82 4.95
C ASP A 93 4.19 4.02 5.46
N LEU A 94 3.47 4.52 6.47
CA LEU A 94 2.31 3.85 7.06
C LEU A 94 1.00 4.33 6.44
N PHE A 95 0.16 3.41 6.02
CA PHE A 95 -1.21 3.66 5.56
C PHE A 95 -2.17 3.05 6.57
N TYR A 96 -3.15 3.80 7.05
CA TYR A 96 -4.10 3.33 8.06
C TYR A 96 -5.50 3.95 7.91
N GLY A 97 -6.53 3.23 8.36
CA GLY A 97 -7.93 3.64 8.22
C GLY A 97 -8.79 2.44 7.83
N SER A 98 -9.38 2.50 6.63
CA SER A 98 -10.18 1.40 6.06
C SER A 98 -9.31 0.20 5.66
N THR A 99 -8.04 0.46 5.35
CA THR A 99 -6.99 -0.53 5.17
C THR A 99 -5.84 -0.21 6.12
N THR A 100 -4.94 -1.16 6.35
CA THR A 100 -3.67 -0.89 7.03
C THR A 100 -2.55 -1.52 6.23
N GLY A 101 -1.51 -0.75 5.94
CA GLY A 101 -0.37 -1.22 5.17
C GLY A 101 0.88 -0.40 5.39
N ILE A 102 2.01 -0.89 4.89
CA ILE A 102 3.30 -0.23 4.96
C ILE A 102 3.98 -0.25 3.59
N SER A 103 4.59 0.86 3.20
CA SER A 103 5.48 0.91 2.03
C SER A 103 6.93 0.67 2.45
N VAL A 104 7.66 -0.07 1.61
CA VAL A 104 9.10 -0.29 1.74
C VAL A 104 9.70 -0.23 0.33
N GLY A 105 10.32 0.90 0.00
CA GLY A 105 10.83 1.13 -1.34
C GLY A 105 9.68 1.22 -2.36
N GLU A 106 9.68 0.33 -3.35
CA GLU A 106 8.64 0.24 -4.40
C GLU A 106 7.54 -0.80 -4.06
N ALA A 107 7.63 -1.45 -2.90
CA ALA A 107 6.70 -2.49 -2.47
C ALA A 107 5.77 -1.99 -1.37
N TYR A 108 4.50 -2.37 -1.46
CA TYR A 108 3.46 -2.04 -0.49
C TYR A 108 2.88 -3.34 0.08
N PHE A 109 2.80 -3.41 1.40
CA PHE A 109 2.33 -4.57 2.14
C PHE A 109 1.05 -4.21 2.88
N ASP A 110 -0.02 -5.00 2.70
CA ASP A 110 -1.22 -4.85 3.49
C ASP A 110 -1.21 -5.73 4.76
N ASN A 111 -2.20 -5.54 5.62
CA ASN A 111 -2.41 -6.29 6.84
C ASN A 111 -2.83 -7.76 6.61
N GLU A 112 -3.17 -8.13 5.38
CA GLU A 112 -3.50 -9.49 4.97
C GLU A 112 -2.25 -10.27 4.53
N GLY A 113 -1.14 -9.56 4.29
CA GLY A 113 0.13 -10.08 3.82
C GLY A 113 0.23 -10.11 2.29
N ASN A 114 -0.67 -9.45 1.58
CA ASN A 114 -0.53 -9.24 0.14
C ASN A 114 0.56 -8.19 -0.10
N THR A 115 1.20 -8.30 -1.27
CA THR A 115 2.26 -7.38 -1.68
C THR A 115 1.96 -6.89 -3.08
N VAL A 116 2.02 -5.58 -3.27
CA VAL A 116 1.91 -4.94 -4.58
C VAL A 116 3.14 -4.08 -4.86
N PHE A 117 3.44 -3.91 -6.14
CA PHE A 117 4.60 -3.17 -6.60
C PHE A 117 4.16 -2.03 -7.51
N VAL A 118 4.69 -0.83 -7.27
CA VAL A 118 4.54 0.30 -8.19
C VAL A 118 5.92 0.69 -8.70
N ILE A 119 6.14 0.50 -10.00
CA ILE A 119 7.44 0.69 -10.62
C ILE A 119 7.43 2.04 -11.35
N GLY A 120 8.28 2.97 -10.90
CA GLY A 120 8.33 4.35 -11.37
C GLY A 120 9.45 4.64 -12.37
N ASP A 121 10.66 4.19 -12.05
CA ASP A 121 11.87 4.64 -12.73
C ASP A 121 12.44 3.57 -13.68
N GLY A 122 12.41 3.84 -14.98
CA GLY A 122 13.17 3.08 -15.99
C GLY A 122 12.38 2.57 -17.19
N ILE A 123 11.07 2.77 -17.25
CA ILE A 123 10.26 2.37 -18.42
C ILE A 123 10.16 3.54 -19.39
N THR A 124 11.16 3.66 -20.28
CA THR A 124 11.04 4.51 -21.47
C THR A 124 10.24 3.77 -22.52
N ILE A 125 8.94 4.08 -22.65
CA ILE A 125 8.15 3.63 -23.80
C ILE A 125 8.55 4.50 -24.99
N LYS A 126 9.38 3.94 -25.89
CA LYS A 126 9.67 4.60 -27.18
C LYS A 126 8.45 4.44 -28.10
N PRO A 127 8.09 5.49 -28.86
CA PRO A 127 7.01 5.42 -29.85
C PRO A 127 7.29 4.40 -30.96
#